data_AF-A0A1F4AHZ6-F1
#
_entry.id   AF-A0A1F4AHZ6-F1
#
_cell.length_a   1.000
_cell.length_b   1.000
_cell.length_c   1.000
_cell.angle_alpha   90.00
_cell.angle_beta   90.00
_cell.angle_gamma   90.00
#
_symmetry.space_group_name_H-M   'P 1'
#
loop_
_entity.id
_entity.type
_entity.pdbx_description
1 polymer ?
#
loop_
_entity_poly.entity_id
_entity_poly.type
_entity_poly.pdbx_seq_one_letter_code
_entity_poly.pdbx_strand_id
1 'polypeptide(L)'
;MLLLGAPLSGVWFAGEPFGPFLEFPPQTGRGASPVFSWIAFWSLAALIVTAVLPFAWRMFRTLSAPCAPIDRYTFPIWGWMALLWLVVAWTLAWTRFTGFDAFQQHTFVPLWLGYTAVVSALTVQRKGSSLLTRRPRRFALLFPLSALFWWFFEYLNRFVGNWYYVGIAELGPIEYTFFATLAFSTVLPAVASTAEWLDTMPRFRQAFGRWHPIQIPHPRPVAIIVLIVTAFSLAGLGALREYLYPLVWISPGLVIIALQALAGRRTVLAPLADGDWCGVATYSTAALICGFFWEMWNSGSLAHWEYSIPHVGAFRLFEMPVLGYAGYLSFGIECAVIAALALNGEKVKR
;
A
#
# COMPACT_ATOMS: atom_id res chain seq x y z
N MET A 1 11.63 10.83 14.87
CA MET A 1 11.17 12.17 15.32
C MET A 1 10.40 12.91 14.24
N LEU A 2 10.90 13.07 13.00
CA LEU A 2 10.19 13.82 11.94
C LEU A 2 8.77 13.30 11.67
N LEU A 3 8.61 11.99 11.45
CA LEU A 3 7.32 11.38 11.09
C LEU A 3 6.23 11.45 12.18
N LEU A 4 6.63 11.48 13.46
CA LEU A 4 5.70 11.56 14.60
C LEU A 4 5.56 12.97 15.16
N GLY A 5 6.62 13.77 15.07
CA GLY A 5 6.66 15.12 15.65
C GLY A 5 6.05 16.17 14.72
N ALA A 6 6.25 16.04 13.40
CA ALA A 6 5.80 17.06 12.46
C ALA A 6 4.27 17.26 12.48
N PRO A 7 3.43 16.21 12.40
CA PRO A 7 1.98 16.38 12.48
C PRO A 7 1.52 17.05 13.78
N LEU A 8 2.10 16.65 14.92
CA LEU A 8 1.81 17.25 16.23
C LEU A 8 2.26 18.72 16.30
N SER A 9 3.42 19.07 15.76
CA SER A 9 3.85 20.47 15.70
C SER A 9 2.87 21.31 14.86
N GLY A 10 2.30 20.72 13.81
CA GLY A 10 1.26 21.35 13.01
C GLY A 10 0.01 21.72 13.80
N VAL A 11 -0.50 20.77 14.59
CA VAL A 11 -1.63 20.97 15.50
C VAL A 11 -1.32 22.07 16.52
N TRP A 12 -0.12 22.03 17.10
CA TRP A 12 0.33 23.04 18.05
C TRP A 12 0.37 24.44 17.44
N PHE A 13 0.96 24.60 16.26
CA PHE A 13 1.04 25.88 15.55
C PHE A 13 -0.33 26.38 15.09
N ALA A 14 -1.27 25.48 14.78
CA ALA A 14 -2.64 25.84 14.44
C ALA A 14 -3.48 26.27 15.65
N GLY A 15 -2.99 26.08 16.88
CA GLY A 15 -3.74 26.39 18.10
C GLY A 15 -4.87 25.40 18.40
N GLU A 16 -4.87 24.24 17.76
CA GLU A 16 -5.89 23.20 17.92
C GLU A 16 -5.59 22.33 19.16
N PRO A 17 -6.61 21.86 19.91
CA PRO A 17 -6.39 20.97 21.03
C PRO A 17 -5.88 19.60 20.56
N PHE A 18 -4.91 19.04 21.26
CA PHE A 18 -4.36 17.71 20.93
C PHE A 18 -5.32 16.55 21.20
N GLY A 19 -6.24 16.71 22.17
CA GLY A 19 -7.12 15.64 22.68
C GLY A 19 -7.78 14.80 21.57
N PRO A 20 -8.49 15.43 20.61
CA PRO A 20 -9.10 14.71 19.50
C PRO A 20 -8.13 13.87 18.66
N PHE A 21 -6.86 14.28 18.55
CA PHE A 21 -5.82 13.59 17.74
C PHE A 21 -5.17 12.43 18.48
N LEU A 22 -5.37 12.34 19.79
CA LEU A 22 -4.79 11.30 20.64
C LEU A 22 -5.83 10.26 21.10
N GLU A 23 -7.10 10.43 20.74
CA GLU A 23 -8.19 9.51 21.07
C GLU A 23 -7.97 8.10 20.52
N PHE A 24 -8.30 7.07 21.32
CA PHE A 24 -8.08 5.66 20.98
C PHE A 24 -9.12 4.72 21.63
N PRO A 25 -9.73 3.77 20.87
CA PRO A 25 -9.71 3.64 19.41
C PRO A 25 -10.16 4.92 18.71
N PRO A 26 -9.74 5.17 17.46
CA PRO A 26 -10.19 6.34 16.73
C PRO A 26 -11.72 6.25 16.55
N GLN A 27 -12.47 7.10 17.25
CA GLN A 27 -13.91 7.21 17.09
C GLN A 27 -14.25 8.10 15.88
N THR A 28 -15.41 7.81 15.28
CA THR A 28 -15.98 8.32 14.01
C THR A 28 -15.42 9.64 13.45
N GLY A 29 -15.21 9.64 12.12
CA GLY A 29 -14.55 10.67 11.31
C GLY A 29 -14.88 12.11 11.69
N ARG A 30 -13.83 12.92 11.88
CA ARG A 30 -13.99 14.33 12.22
C ARG A 30 -14.61 15.10 11.06
N GLY A 31 -15.90 15.39 11.21
CA GLY A 31 -16.62 16.35 10.38
C GLY A 31 -16.99 15.84 9.00
N ALA A 32 -18.04 16.42 8.44
CA ALA A 32 -18.41 16.19 7.05
C ALA A 32 -17.21 16.55 6.15
N SER A 33 -16.85 15.63 5.25
CA SER A 33 -15.90 15.95 4.18
C SER A 33 -16.34 17.23 3.45
N PRO A 34 -15.44 18.16 3.15
CA PRO A 34 -15.74 19.33 2.33
C PRO A 34 -16.49 18.93 1.05
N VAL A 35 -17.42 19.81 0.65
CA VAL A 35 -18.28 19.59 -0.52
C VAL A 35 -17.43 19.28 -1.76
N PHE A 36 -17.95 18.38 -2.59
CA PHE A 36 -17.32 17.98 -3.83
C PHE A 36 -16.98 19.19 -4.72
N SER A 37 -15.76 19.20 -5.29
CA SER A 37 -15.28 20.27 -6.17
C SER A 37 -14.81 19.69 -7.50
N TRP A 38 -15.46 20.12 -8.59
CA TRP A 38 -15.07 19.74 -9.94
C TRP A 38 -13.65 20.19 -10.29
N ILE A 39 -13.23 21.37 -9.81
CA ILE A 39 -11.88 21.88 -10.05
C ILE A 39 -10.86 20.95 -9.38
N ALA A 40 -11.06 20.64 -8.10
CA ALA A 40 -10.17 19.73 -7.37
C ALA A 40 -10.13 18.34 -8.02
N PHE A 41 -11.29 17.81 -8.42
CA PHE A 41 -11.39 16.52 -9.09
C PHE A 41 -10.61 16.49 -10.41
N TRP A 42 -10.84 17.46 -11.31
CA TRP A 42 -10.15 17.49 -12.61
C TRP A 42 -8.67 17.81 -12.49
N SER A 43 -8.26 18.66 -11.54
CA SER A 43 -6.84 18.91 -11.25
C SER A 43 -6.13 17.64 -10.77
N LEU A 44 -6.74 16.90 -9.83
CA LEU A 44 -6.19 15.65 -9.33
C LEU A 44 -6.20 14.56 -10.41
N ALA A 45 -7.27 14.47 -11.19
CA ALA A 45 -7.36 13.53 -12.31
C ALA A 45 -6.28 13.81 -13.37
N ALA A 46 -6.06 15.07 -13.74
CA ALA A 46 -5.02 15.47 -14.69
C ALA A 46 -3.62 15.11 -14.17
N LEU A 47 -3.35 15.33 -12.88
CA LEU A 47 -2.10 14.92 -12.24
C LEU A 47 -1.90 13.40 -12.32
N ILE A 48 -2.91 12.62 -11.94
CA ILE A 48 -2.88 11.15 -11.97
C ILE A 48 -2.67 10.64 -13.40
N VAL A 49 -3.45 11.15 -14.38
CA VAL A 49 -3.33 10.74 -15.79
C VAL A 49 -1.94 11.07 -16.31
N THR A 50 -1.40 12.26 -16.02
CA THR A 50 -0.04 12.65 -16.47
C THR A 50 1.03 11.71 -15.90
N ALA A 51 0.88 11.28 -14.64
CA ALA A 51 1.83 10.36 -14.00
C ALA A 51 1.70 8.91 -14.53
N VAL A 52 0.48 8.44 -14.80
CA VAL A 52 0.21 7.02 -15.14
C VAL A 52 0.27 6.75 -16.64
N LEU A 53 -0.15 7.70 -17.47
CA LEU A 53 -0.26 7.52 -18.91
C LEU A 53 1.06 7.07 -19.57
N PRO A 54 2.25 7.60 -19.22
CA PRO A 54 3.50 7.11 -19.80
C PRO A 54 3.75 5.61 -19.55
N PHE A 55 3.42 5.11 -18.36
CA PHE A 55 3.55 3.70 -18.01
C PHE A 55 2.53 2.83 -18.76
N ALA A 56 1.27 3.26 -18.78
CA ALA A 56 0.19 2.55 -19.48
C ALA A 56 0.47 2.48 -20.98
N TRP A 57 0.88 3.59 -21.58
CA TRP A 57 1.26 3.69 -22.99
C TRP A 57 2.45 2.80 -23.32
N ARG A 58 3.49 2.81 -22.47
CA ARG A 58 4.67 1.96 -22.64
C ARG A 58 4.29 0.48 -22.59
N MET A 59 3.51 0.07 -21.60
CA MET A 59 3.00 -1.30 -21.49
C MET A 59 2.19 -1.69 -22.73
N PHE A 60 1.25 -0.85 -23.15
CA PHE A 60 0.39 -1.10 -24.32
C PHE A 60 1.22 -1.32 -25.60
N ARG A 61 2.23 -0.48 -25.85
CA ARG A 61 3.11 -0.63 -27.01
C ARG A 61 3.95 -1.90 -26.99
N THR A 62 4.16 -2.51 -25.83
CA THR A 62 4.88 -3.80 -25.70
C THR A 62 3.97 -5.02 -25.77
N LEU A 63 2.63 -4.86 -25.77
CA LEU A 63 1.71 -6.00 -25.83
C LEU A 63 1.83 -6.80 -27.13
N SER A 64 2.18 -6.14 -28.23
CA SER A 64 2.35 -6.74 -29.56
C SER A 64 3.69 -7.47 -29.73
N ALA A 65 4.65 -7.28 -28.81
CA ALA A 65 5.96 -7.91 -28.92
C ALA A 65 5.88 -9.39 -28.51
N PRO A 66 6.51 -10.31 -29.26
CA PRO A 66 6.60 -11.70 -28.85
C PRO A 66 7.38 -11.80 -27.53
N CYS A 67 6.83 -12.57 -26.59
CA CYS A 67 7.47 -12.92 -25.34
C CYS A 67 8.11 -14.31 -25.48
N ALA A 68 9.29 -14.49 -24.89
CA ALA A 68 9.89 -15.81 -24.80
C ALA A 68 8.93 -16.78 -24.06
N PRO A 69 8.83 -18.04 -24.50
CA PRO A 69 8.09 -19.05 -23.77
C PRO A 69 8.70 -19.20 -22.36
N ILE A 70 7.84 -19.54 -21.40
CA ILE A 70 8.22 -19.70 -20.00
C ILE A 70 7.88 -21.13 -19.63
N ASP A 71 8.85 -21.83 -19.08
CA ASP A 71 8.62 -23.15 -18.51
C ASP A 71 7.59 -23.06 -17.38
N ARG A 72 6.62 -23.97 -17.39
CA ARG A 72 5.60 -24.04 -16.36
C ARG A 72 5.81 -25.28 -15.51
N TYR A 73 5.80 -25.07 -14.21
CA TYR A 73 5.72 -26.11 -13.21
C TYR A 73 4.27 -26.45 -12.94
N THR A 74 4.02 -27.59 -12.31
CA THR A 74 2.68 -27.93 -11.83
C THR A 74 2.25 -26.97 -10.72
N PHE A 75 0.95 -26.64 -10.68
CA PHE A 75 0.41 -25.86 -9.58
C PHE A 75 0.44 -26.73 -8.31
N PRO A 76 1.07 -26.26 -7.21
CA PRO A 76 1.27 -27.11 -6.05
C PRO A 76 -0.05 -27.43 -5.33
N ILE A 77 -0.12 -28.60 -4.68
CA ILE A 77 -1.32 -29.07 -3.95
C ILE A 77 -1.74 -28.06 -2.86
N TRP A 78 -0.78 -27.51 -2.11
CA TRP A 78 -1.07 -26.48 -1.10
C TRP A 78 -1.65 -25.20 -1.72
N GLY A 79 -1.40 -24.92 -3.00
CA GLY A 79 -2.03 -23.83 -3.73
C GLY A 79 -3.52 -24.07 -3.95
N TRP A 80 -3.93 -25.31 -4.24
CA TRP A 80 -5.35 -25.66 -4.35
C TRP A 80 -6.05 -25.56 -2.99
N MET A 81 -5.38 -25.99 -1.92
CA MET A 81 -5.87 -25.82 -0.55
C MET A 81 -6.03 -24.33 -0.19
N ALA A 82 -5.08 -23.49 -0.58
CA ALA A 82 -5.16 -22.04 -0.38
C ALA A 82 -6.30 -21.40 -1.18
N LEU A 83 -6.56 -21.87 -2.40
CA LEU A 83 -7.69 -21.40 -3.20
C LEU A 83 -9.02 -21.79 -2.56
N LEU A 84 -9.16 -23.03 -2.11
CA LEU A 84 -10.34 -23.48 -1.37
C LEU A 84 -10.54 -22.64 -0.11
N TRP A 85 -9.48 -22.43 0.67
CA TRP A 85 -9.51 -21.56 1.85
C TRP A 85 -9.99 -20.15 1.52
N LEU A 86 -9.45 -19.54 0.45
CA LEU A 86 -9.84 -18.19 0.02
C LEU A 86 -11.33 -18.13 -0.35
N VAL A 87 -11.82 -19.10 -1.12
CA VAL A 87 -13.24 -19.17 -1.53
C VAL A 87 -14.16 -19.35 -0.32
N VAL A 88 -13.79 -20.23 0.62
CA VAL A 88 -14.55 -20.44 1.85
C VAL A 88 -14.56 -19.17 2.70
N ALA A 89 -13.39 -18.56 2.93
CA ALA A 89 -13.27 -17.31 3.70
C ALA A 89 -14.08 -16.17 3.07
N TRP A 90 -14.08 -16.05 1.74
CA TRP A 90 -14.88 -15.07 1.02
C TRP A 90 -16.37 -15.34 1.16
N THR A 91 -16.80 -16.59 0.98
CA THR A 91 -18.21 -16.97 1.14
C THR A 91 -18.70 -16.63 2.55
N LEU A 92 -17.91 -16.91 3.58
CA LEU A 92 -18.21 -16.58 4.98
C LEU A 92 -18.20 -15.06 5.25
N ALA A 93 -17.29 -14.33 4.62
CA ALA A 93 -17.21 -12.86 4.75
C ALA A 93 -18.48 -12.17 4.22
N TRP A 94 -19.01 -12.65 3.10
CA TRP A 94 -20.11 -11.98 2.39
C TRP A 94 -21.50 -12.58 2.67
N THR A 95 -21.56 -13.76 3.26
CA THR A 95 -22.83 -14.44 3.57
C THR A 95 -23.12 -14.42 5.06
N ARG A 96 -24.28 -13.90 5.46
CA ARG A 96 -24.73 -13.85 6.86
C ARG A 96 -25.33 -15.20 7.28
N PHE A 97 -24.47 -16.20 7.52
CA PHE A 97 -24.90 -17.50 8.03
C PHE A 97 -25.30 -17.40 9.52
N THR A 98 -26.48 -17.91 9.86
CA THR A 98 -26.95 -17.98 11.24
C THR A 98 -25.97 -18.76 12.12
N GLY A 99 -25.46 -18.15 13.19
CA GLY A 99 -24.48 -18.75 14.10
C GLY A 99 -23.01 -18.53 13.73
N PHE A 100 -22.71 -17.77 12.66
CA PHE A 100 -21.34 -17.40 12.28
C PHE A 100 -20.98 -15.93 12.62
N ASP A 101 -21.87 -15.21 13.29
CA ASP A 101 -21.75 -13.77 13.56
C ASP A 101 -20.44 -13.42 14.29
N ALA A 102 -20.03 -14.25 15.26
CA ALA A 102 -18.81 -14.06 16.03
C ALA A 102 -17.52 -14.09 15.18
N PHE A 103 -17.50 -14.87 14.10
CA PHE A 103 -16.34 -15.01 13.23
C PHE A 103 -16.38 -14.05 12.04
N GLN A 104 -17.55 -13.51 11.72
CA GLN A 104 -17.77 -12.71 10.52
C GLN A 104 -16.95 -11.41 10.52
N GLN A 105 -16.81 -10.78 11.68
CA GLN A 105 -15.94 -9.61 11.91
C GLN A 105 -14.43 -9.89 11.71
N HIS A 106 -14.01 -11.16 11.65
CA HIS A 106 -12.59 -11.54 11.57
C HIS A 106 -12.18 -12.10 10.20
N THR A 107 -13.06 -12.06 9.22
CA THR A 107 -12.88 -12.70 7.91
C THR A 107 -11.81 -12.04 7.02
N PHE A 108 -11.41 -10.80 7.33
CA PHE A 108 -10.39 -10.06 6.58
C PHE A 108 -9.02 -10.76 6.58
N VAL A 109 -8.56 -11.27 7.72
CA VAL A 109 -7.25 -11.92 7.84
C VAL A 109 -7.21 -13.25 7.06
N PRO A 110 -8.17 -14.18 7.21
CA PRO A 110 -8.25 -15.39 6.39
C PRO A 110 -8.25 -15.13 4.88
N LEU A 111 -8.93 -14.09 4.41
CA LEU A 111 -8.96 -13.68 3.00
C LEU A 111 -7.54 -13.36 2.48
N TRP A 112 -6.83 -12.48 3.18
CA TRP A 112 -5.48 -12.08 2.76
C TRP A 112 -4.44 -13.18 2.86
N LEU A 113 -4.54 -14.05 3.87
CA LEU A 113 -3.68 -15.22 3.97
C LEU A 113 -3.92 -16.19 2.80
N GLY A 114 -5.18 -16.46 2.47
CA GLY A 114 -5.58 -17.27 1.32
C GLY A 114 -5.05 -16.69 0.01
N TYR A 115 -5.30 -15.40 -0.23
CA TYR A 115 -4.80 -14.67 -1.40
C TYR A 115 -3.29 -14.73 -1.54
N THR A 116 -2.57 -14.42 -0.46
CA THR A 116 -1.10 -14.40 -0.46
C THR A 116 -0.54 -15.79 -0.78
N ALA A 117 -1.14 -16.85 -0.23
CA ALA A 117 -0.77 -18.21 -0.54
C ALA A 117 -1.09 -18.58 -2.01
N VAL A 118 -2.27 -18.24 -2.53
CA VAL A 118 -2.64 -18.49 -3.94
C VAL A 118 -1.65 -17.81 -4.90
N VAL A 119 -1.34 -16.53 -4.70
CA VAL A 119 -0.39 -15.80 -5.56
C VAL A 119 1.03 -16.35 -5.43
N SER A 120 1.42 -16.80 -4.23
CA SER A 120 2.69 -17.51 -4.03
C SER A 120 2.73 -18.83 -4.79
N ALA A 121 1.61 -19.57 -4.88
CA ALA A 121 1.49 -20.81 -5.64
C ALA A 121 1.54 -20.55 -7.16
N LEU A 122 0.88 -19.49 -7.63
CA LEU A 122 0.98 -19.03 -9.02
C LEU A 122 2.43 -18.67 -9.39
N THR A 123 3.18 -18.10 -8.45
CA THR A 123 4.60 -17.81 -8.64
C THR A 123 5.43 -19.09 -8.77
N VAL A 124 5.17 -20.10 -7.91
CA VAL A 124 5.81 -21.43 -8.00
C VAL A 124 5.49 -22.09 -9.34
N GLN A 125 4.25 -22.03 -9.81
CA GLN A 125 3.85 -22.57 -11.10
C GLN A 125 4.64 -21.95 -12.27
N ARG A 126 5.08 -20.69 -12.13
CA ARG A 126 5.76 -19.94 -13.21
C ARG A 126 7.28 -20.01 -13.17
N LYS A 127 7.91 -20.17 -12.00
CA LYS A 127 9.38 -20.18 -11.87
C LYS A 127 9.94 -21.19 -10.86
N GLY A 128 9.11 -22.12 -10.38
CA GLY A 128 9.50 -23.22 -9.50
C GLY A 128 9.68 -22.85 -8.02
N SER A 129 9.71 -21.56 -7.67
CA SER A 129 9.82 -21.09 -6.28
C SER A 129 9.20 -19.70 -6.07
N SER A 130 8.79 -19.41 -4.84
CA SER A 130 8.30 -18.10 -4.40
C SER A 130 9.02 -17.64 -3.14
N LEU A 131 8.79 -16.41 -2.68
CA LEU A 131 9.30 -15.89 -1.41
C LEU A 131 8.90 -16.80 -0.24
N LEU A 132 7.65 -17.28 -0.26
CA LEU A 132 7.10 -18.20 0.74
C LEU A 132 7.91 -19.51 0.82
N THR A 133 8.27 -20.11 -0.31
CA THR A 133 8.99 -21.40 -0.32
C THR A 133 10.51 -21.25 -0.23
N ARG A 134 11.08 -20.22 -0.88
CA ARG A 134 12.53 -20.01 -1.00
C ARG A 134 13.13 -19.31 0.21
N ARG A 135 12.40 -18.40 0.86
CA ARG A 135 12.89 -17.58 1.99
C ARG A 135 11.82 -17.40 3.08
N PRO A 136 11.27 -18.49 3.64
CA PRO A 136 10.13 -18.44 4.56
C PRO A 136 10.36 -17.53 5.77
N ARG A 137 11.57 -17.50 6.34
CA ARG A 137 11.91 -16.61 7.46
C ARG A 137 11.84 -15.13 7.09
N ARG A 138 12.39 -14.74 5.93
CA ARG A 138 12.34 -13.34 5.47
C ARG A 138 10.93 -12.95 5.03
N PHE A 139 10.18 -13.90 4.46
CA PHE A 139 8.78 -13.73 4.17
C PHE A 139 7.95 -13.51 5.45
N ALA A 140 8.20 -14.30 6.51
CA ALA A 140 7.54 -14.13 7.80
C ALA A 140 7.83 -12.76 8.44
N LEU A 141 9.02 -12.19 8.24
CA LEU A 141 9.34 -10.82 8.69
C LEU A 141 8.48 -9.73 8.03
N LEU A 142 7.85 -10.01 6.87
CA LEU A 142 6.96 -9.04 6.23
C LEU A 142 5.71 -8.78 7.07
N PHE A 143 5.23 -9.76 7.85
CA PHE A 143 4.02 -9.62 8.67
C PHE A 143 4.18 -8.57 9.79
N PRO A 144 5.17 -8.67 10.70
CA PRO A 144 5.34 -7.65 11.75
C PRO A 144 5.74 -6.29 11.16
N LEU A 145 6.52 -6.25 10.07
CA LEU A 145 6.83 -4.98 9.39
C LEU A 145 5.59 -4.33 8.78
N SER A 146 4.69 -5.13 8.20
CA SER A 146 3.42 -4.65 7.67
C SER A 146 2.56 -4.02 8.77
N ALA A 147 2.48 -4.66 9.94
CA ALA A 147 1.74 -4.13 11.08
C ALA A 147 2.30 -2.77 11.53
N LEU A 148 3.62 -2.67 11.72
CA LEU A 148 4.27 -1.41 12.11
C LEU A 148 4.05 -0.30 11.08
N PHE A 149 4.16 -0.65 9.80
CA PHE A 149 3.97 0.26 8.68
C PHE A 149 2.54 0.81 8.62
N TRP A 150 1.52 -0.03 8.81
CA TRP A 150 0.12 0.39 8.80
C TRP A 150 -0.31 1.14 10.06
N TRP A 151 0.21 0.78 11.23
CA TRP A 151 -0.01 1.58 12.44
C TRP A 151 0.48 3.02 12.28
N PHE A 152 1.50 3.24 11.43
CA PHE A 152 1.93 4.59 11.09
C PHE A 152 0.91 5.32 10.19
N PHE A 153 0.31 4.66 9.21
CA PHE A 153 -0.80 5.22 8.42
C PHE A 153 -2.02 5.53 9.31
N GLU A 154 -2.35 4.64 10.24
CA GLU A 154 -3.44 4.87 11.19
C GLU A 154 -3.15 6.07 12.11
N TYR A 155 -1.89 6.24 12.52
CA TYR A 155 -1.47 7.45 13.21
C TYR A 155 -1.64 8.71 12.36
N LEU A 156 -1.22 8.71 11.09
CA LEU A 156 -1.40 9.86 10.20
C LEU A 156 -2.88 10.14 9.90
N ASN A 157 -3.70 9.10 9.82
CA ASN A 157 -5.13 9.21 9.59
C ASN A 157 -5.85 10.00 10.68
N ARG A 158 -5.35 10.00 11.92
CA ARG A 158 -5.88 10.84 13.01
C ARG A 158 -5.80 12.34 12.73
N PHE A 159 -4.93 12.77 11.81
CA PHE A 159 -4.78 14.17 11.42
C PHE A 159 -5.62 14.52 10.19
N VAL A 160 -5.74 13.59 9.23
CA VAL A 160 -6.45 13.84 7.97
C VAL A 160 -7.92 13.41 7.98
N GLY A 161 -8.26 12.37 8.74
CA GLY A 161 -9.63 11.84 8.85
C GLY A 161 -10.16 11.22 7.56
N ASN A 162 -9.28 10.67 6.72
CA ASN A 162 -9.62 10.20 5.37
C ASN A 162 -10.43 8.90 5.37
N TRP A 163 -10.24 8.05 6.37
CA TRP A 163 -11.05 6.83 6.56
C TRP A 163 -11.46 6.67 8.02
N TYR A 164 -12.59 6.00 8.24
CA TYR A 164 -13.07 5.61 9.56
C TYR A 164 -13.70 4.22 9.49
N TYR A 165 -13.70 3.52 10.62
CA TYR A 165 -14.21 2.16 10.71
C TYR A 165 -15.67 2.14 11.17
N VAL A 166 -16.46 1.30 10.51
CA VAL A 166 -17.87 1.03 10.82
C VAL A 166 -18.00 -0.42 11.31
N GLY A 167 -18.91 -0.66 12.25
CA GLY A 167 -19.12 -2.00 12.82
C GLY A 167 -18.08 -2.42 13.87
N ILE A 168 -17.32 -1.47 14.43
CA ILE A 168 -16.32 -1.72 15.48
C ILE A 168 -16.55 -0.93 16.78
N ALA A 169 -17.69 -0.25 16.90
CA ALA A 169 -17.96 0.68 18.02
C ALA A 169 -17.96 0.01 19.40
N GLU A 170 -18.17 -1.30 19.46
CA GLU A 170 -18.18 -2.10 20.69
C GLU A 170 -16.79 -2.60 21.10
N LEU A 171 -15.77 -2.47 20.24
CA LEU A 171 -14.43 -2.98 20.54
C LEU A 171 -13.70 -2.09 21.55
N GLY A 172 -13.19 -2.72 22.62
CA GLY A 172 -12.31 -2.03 23.55
C GLY A 172 -10.94 -1.68 22.92
N PRO A 173 -10.13 -0.80 23.55
CA PRO A 173 -8.80 -0.43 23.05
C PRO A 173 -7.86 -1.62 22.76
N ILE A 174 -7.88 -2.63 23.64
CA ILE A 174 -7.02 -3.82 23.53
C ILE A 174 -7.48 -4.70 22.35
N GLU A 175 -8.79 -4.93 22.25
CA GLU A 175 -9.39 -5.74 21.19
C GLU A 175 -9.16 -5.11 19.83
N TYR A 176 -9.44 -3.80 19.70
CA TYR A 176 -9.14 -3.03 18.50
C TYR A 176 -7.66 -3.15 18.13
N THR A 177 -6.74 -2.95 19.08
CA THR A 177 -5.30 -3.05 18.83
C THR A 177 -4.93 -4.42 18.28
N PHE A 178 -5.47 -5.49 18.88
CA PHE A 178 -5.17 -6.86 18.47
C PHE A 178 -5.70 -7.16 17.06
N PHE A 179 -6.98 -6.90 16.80
CA PHE A 179 -7.59 -7.18 15.51
C PHE A 179 -7.03 -6.31 14.38
N ALA A 180 -6.83 -5.01 14.64
CA ALA A 180 -6.19 -4.11 13.68
C ALA A 180 -4.77 -4.56 13.37
N THR A 181 -3.97 -4.93 14.39
CA THR A 181 -2.60 -5.44 14.18
C THR A 181 -2.57 -6.69 13.30
N LEU A 182 -3.50 -7.62 13.51
CA LEU A 182 -3.60 -8.82 12.68
C LEU A 182 -3.97 -8.47 11.23
N ALA A 183 -4.98 -7.63 11.01
CA ALA A 183 -5.36 -7.16 9.69
C ALA A 183 -4.19 -6.44 8.98
N PHE A 184 -3.59 -5.48 9.65
CA PHE A 184 -2.44 -4.70 9.19
C PHE A 184 -1.22 -5.55 8.87
N SER A 185 -1.03 -6.69 9.53
CA SER A 185 0.10 -7.59 9.27
C SER A 185 0.07 -8.25 7.89
N THR A 186 -1.09 -8.30 7.23
CA THR A 186 -1.27 -9.11 6.01
C THR A 186 -0.95 -8.39 4.69
N VAL A 187 -0.75 -7.08 4.74
CA VAL A 187 -0.71 -6.23 3.53
C VAL A 187 0.60 -6.36 2.77
N LEU A 188 1.72 -6.14 3.45
CA LEU A 188 3.05 -6.24 2.85
C LEU A 188 3.34 -7.63 2.27
N PRO A 189 3.03 -8.76 2.95
CA PRO A 189 3.25 -10.07 2.34
C PRO A 189 2.39 -10.28 1.09
N ALA A 190 1.15 -9.80 1.06
CA ALA A 190 0.29 -9.88 -0.12
C ALA A 190 0.85 -9.09 -1.31
N VAL A 191 1.25 -7.82 -1.07
CA VAL A 191 1.83 -6.96 -2.11
C VAL A 191 3.17 -7.51 -2.61
N ALA A 192 4.06 -7.96 -1.71
CA ALA A 192 5.35 -8.51 -2.09
C ALA A 192 5.23 -9.82 -2.89
N SER A 193 4.31 -10.72 -2.51
CA SER A 193 4.03 -11.94 -3.27
C SER A 193 3.44 -11.63 -4.65
N THR A 194 2.56 -10.63 -4.74
CA THR A 194 1.98 -10.18 -6.02
C THR A 194 3.02 -9.52 -6.91
N ALA A 195 3.91 -8.70 -6.36
CA ALA A 195 5.02 -8.11 -7.08
C ALA A 195 5.97 -9.21 -7.61
N GLU A 196 6.29 -10.23 -6.80
CA GLU A 196 7.11 -11.36 -7.25
C GLU A 196 6.43 -12.16 -8.39
N TRP A 197 5.12 -12.34 -8.32
CA TRP A 197 4.35 -12.98 -9.38
C TRP A 197 4.38 -12.17 -10.67
N LEU A 198 4.15 -10.85 -10.60
CA LEU A 198 4.22 -9.95 -11.76
C LEU A 198 5.61 -9.90 -12.38
N ASP A 199 6.67 -9.97 -11.57
CA ASP A 199 8.07 -10.02 -12.05
C ASP A 199 8.36 -11.27 -12.90
N THR A 200 7.57 -12.33 -12.75
CA THR A 200 7.66 -13.52 -13.63
C THR A 200 7.05 -13.31 -15.02
N MET A 201 6.45 -12.14 -15.30
CA MET A 201 5.86 -11.83 -16.60
C MET A 201 6.89 -11.12 -17.48
N PRO A 202 7.33 -11.73 -18.60
CA PRO A 202 8.35 -11.14 -19.47
C PRO A 202 7.99 -9.75 -19.98
N ARG A 203 6.68 -9.47 -20.12
CA ARG A 203 6.14 -8.16 -20.54
C ARG A 203 6.60 -7.02 -19.63
N PHE A 204 6.62 -7.20 -18.31
CA PHE A 204 7.10 -6.13 -17.41
C PHE A 204 8.57 -5.82 -17.68
N ARG A 205 9.41 -6.85 -17.84
CA ARG A 205 10.83 -6.69 -18.17
C ARG A 205 11.05 -6.07 -19.56
N GLN A 206 10.24 -6.44 -20.55
CA GLN A 206 10.31 -5.84 -21.89
C GLN A 206 9.89 -4.36 -21.89
N ALA A 207 8.81 -4.02 -21.19
CA ALA A 207 8.30 -2.64 -21.11
C ALA A 207 9.25 -1.73 -20.32
N PHE A 208 9.74 -2.20 -19.18
CA PHE A 208 10.32 -1.36 -18.14
C PHE A 208 11.78 -1.65 -17.81
N GLY A 209 12.38 -2.73 -18.30
CA GLY A 209 13.76 -3.10 -17.96
C GLY A 209 14.84 -2.23 -18.60
N ARG A 210 14.50 -1.47 -19.65
CA ARG A 210 15.37 -0.52 -20.35
C ARG A 210 14.54 0.62 -20.94
N TRP A 211 13.95 1.44 -20.08
CA TRP A 211 13.06 2.51 -20.53
C TRP A 211 13.76 3.87 -20.62
N HIS A 212 13.77 4.66 -19.54
CA HIS A 212 14.44 5.96 -19.50
C HIS A 212 15.30 6.06 -18.23
N PRO A 213 16.63 6.24 -18.33
CA PRO A 213 17.49 6.38 -17.16
C PRO A 213 17.22 7.69 -16.44
N ILE A 214 17.04 7.64 -15.12
CA ILE A 214 16.97 8.82 -14.25
C ILE A 214 18.19 8.81 -13.34
N GLN A 215 19.14 9.69 -13.63
CA GLN A 215 20.31 9.89 -12.81
C GLN A 215 20.12 11.14 -11.95
N ILE A 216 20.36 10.99 -10.64
CA ILE A 216 20.34 12.10 -9.68
C ILE A 216 21.80 12.47 -9.42
N PRO A 217 22.35 13.54 -10.00
CA PRO A 217 23.77 13.87 -9.91
C PRO A 217 24.21 14.21 -8.48
N HIS A 218 23.30 14.78 -7.68
CA HIS A 218 23.56 15.18 -6.30
C HIS A 218 22.52 14.57 -5.35
N PRO A 219 22.61 13.26 -5.04
CA PRO A 219 21.57 12.55 -4.30
C PRO A 219 21.42 13.05 -2.85
N ARG A 220 22.49 13.53 -2.22
CA ARG A 220 22.45 14.05 -0.84
C ARG A 220 21.68 15.37 -0.72
N PRO A 221 22.00 16.45 -1.48
CA PRO A 221 21.20 17.67 -1.46
C PRO A 221 19.72 17.42 -1.81
N VAL A 222 19.45 16.58 -2.81
CA VAL A 222 18.07 16.22 -3.18
C VAL A 222 17.36 15.52 -2.01
N ALA A 223 18.01 14.59 -1.33
CA ALA A 223 17.45 13.93 -0.16
C ALA A 223 17.14 14.90 0.99
N ILE A 224 18.00 15.91 1.24
CA ILE A 224 17.75 16.95 2.23
C ILE A 224 16.50 17.76 1.85
N ILE A 225 16.40 18.21 0.59
CA ILE A 225 15.24 18.96 0.10
C ILE A 225 13.96 18.12 0.27
N VAL A 226 13.99 16.84 -0.13
CA VAL A 226 12.87 15.92 0.04
C VAL A 226 12.46 15.79 1.51
N LEU A 227 13.41 15.66 2.44
CA LEU A 227 13.11 15.59 3.87
C LEU A 227 12.48 16.88 4.39
N ILE A 228 13.00 18.03 3.98
CA ILE A 228 12.47 19.35 4.37
C ILE A 228 11.03 19.50 3.86
N VAL A 229 10.79 19.27 2.57
CA VAL A 229 9.46 19.36 1.96
C VAL A 229 8.49 18.38 2.63
N THR A 230 8.92 17.15 2.89
CA THR A 230 8.09 16.15 3.58
C THR A 230 7.77 16.56 5.02
N ALA A 231 8.76 17.10 5.76
CA ALA A 231 8.54 17.60 7.12
C ALA A 231 7.52 18.73 7.16
N PHE A 232 7.68 19.73 6.30
CA PHE A 232 6.73 20.85 6.20
C PHE A 232 5.35 20.40 5.76
N SER A 233 5.26 19.44 4.84
CA SER A 233 3.99 18.87 4.40
C SER A 233 3.26 18.14 5.54
N LEU A 234 3.98 17.33 6.31
CA LEU A 234 3.42 16.63 7.48
C LEU A 234 3.03 17.60 8.59
N ALA A 235 3.81 18.67 8.81
CA ALA A 235 3.43 19.72 9.74
C ALA A 235 2.21 20.52 9.26
N GLY A 236 2.07 20.71 7.94
CA GLY A 236 0.90 21.37 7.37
C GLY A 236 -0.41 20.60 7.54
N LEU A 237 -0.38 19.29 7.87
CA LEU A 237 -1.59 18.48 8.04
C LEU A 237 -2.54 19.01 9.12
N GLY A 238 -2.03 19.69 10.16
CA GLY A 238 -2.87 20.28 11.19
C GLY A 238 -3.77 21.41 10.67
N ALA A 239 -3.29 22.20 9.71
CA ALA A 239 -3.98 23.41 9.23
C ALA A 239 -4.59 23.26 7.82
N LEU A 240 -3.97 22.44 6.95
CA LEU A 240 -4.33 22.30 5.53
C LEU A 240 -4.66 20.84 5.19
N ARG A 241 -5.29 20.10 6.13
CA ARG A 241 -5.63 18.67 5.94
C ARG A 241 -6.38 18.39 4.64
N GLU A 242 -7.27 19.30 4.24
CA GLU A 242 -8.13 19.16 3.06
C GLU A 242 -7.36 19.11 1.74
N TYR A 243 -6.12 19.65 1.72
CA TYR A 243 -5.28 19.72 0.53
C TYR A 243 -4.03 18.83 0.62
N LEU A 244 -3.48 18.66 1.83
CA LEU A 244 -2.21 17.95 2.04
C LEU A 244 -2.40 16.45 2.30
N TYR A 245 -3.64 15.97 2.45
CA TYR A 245 -3.90 14.55 2.67
C TYR A 245 -3.29 13.59 1.62
N PRO A 246 -3.14 13.92 0.31
CA PRO A 246 -2.53 12.99 -0.63
C PRO A 246 -1.07 12.69 -0.30
N LEU A 247 -0.37 13.62 0.38
CA LEU A 247 1.02 13.47 0.73
C LEU A 247 1.24 12.41 1.82
N VAL A 248 0.21 12.07 2.60
CA VAL A 248 0.25 10.96 3.57
C VAL A 248 0.60 9.64 2.90
N TRP A 249 0.18 9.44 1.65
CA TRP A 249 0.39 8.22 0.84
C TRP A 249 1.72 8.18 0.07
N ILE A 250 2.64 9.09 0.39
CA ILE A 250 3.96 9.20 -0.26
C ILE A 250 5.05 9.51 0.77
N SER A 251 4.72 10.29 1.81
CA SER A 251 5.66 10.80 2.82
C SER A 251 6.48 9.72 3.55
N PRO A 252 5.91 8.62 4.06
CA PRO A 252 6.68 7.62 4.80
C PRO A 252 7.78 7.00 3.92
N GLY A 253 7.42 6.60 2.70
CA GLY A 253 8.37 6.10 1.69
C GLY A 253 9.47 7.10 1.35
N LEU A 254 9.13 8.38 1.11
CA LEU A 254 10.11 9.42 0.79
C LEU A 254 11.10 9.65 1.92
N VAL A 255 10.65 9.67 3.17
CA VAL A 255 11.55 9.83 4.33
C VAL A 255 12.55 8.68 4.37
N ILE A 256 12.10 7.44 4.19
CA ILE A 256 12.99 6.28 4.24
C ILE A 256 13.98 6.29 3.07
N ILE A 257 13.52 6.61 1.85
CA ILE A 257 14.39 6.71 0.67
C ILE A 257 15.44 7.82 0.86
N ALA A 258 15.04 8.99 1.35
CA ALA A 258 15.94 10.10 1.58
C ALA A 258 16.98 9.77 2.67
N LEU A 259 16.57 9.15 3.78
CA LEU A 259 17.50 8.69 4.83
C LEU A 259 18.47 7.62 4.31
N GLN A 260 18.03 6.72 3.44
CA GLN A 260 18.93 5.75 2.78
C GLN A 260 19.94 6.46 1.88
N ALA A 261 19.51 7.43 1.07
CA ALA A 261 20.38 8.21 0.20
C ALA A 261 21.42 9.03 1.00
N LEU A 262 21.04 9.65 2.11
CA LEU A 262 21.96 10.37 3.00
C LEU A 262 22.98 9.43 3.64
N ALA A 263 22.56 8.24 4.03
CA ALA A 263 23.42 7.19 4.57
C ALA A 263 24.31 6.52 3.49
N GLY A 264 24.21 6.92 2.21
CA GLY A 264 24.93 6.28 1.11
C GLY A 264 24.50 4.84 0.81
N ARG A 265 23.33 4.43 1.30
CA ARG A 265 22.77 3.09 1.07
C ARG A 265 22.03 3.05 -0.27
N ARG A 266 22.04 1.88 -0.92
CA ARG A 266 21.30 1.65 -2.17
C ARG A 266 19.80 1.74 -1.91
N THR A 267 19.10 2.61 -2.62
CA THR A 267 17.64 2.76 -2.52
C THR A 267 16.91 1.83 -3.49
N VAL A 268 15.61 1.65 -3.29
CA VAL A 268 14.74 0.93 -4.25
C VAL A 268 14.67 1.62 -5.62
N LEU A 269 15.00 2.92 -5.67
CA LEU A 269 15.03 3.71 -6.90
C LEU A 269 16.39 3.66 -7.61
N ALA A 270 17.41 3.03 -7.02
CA ALA A 270 18.74 2.94 -7.63
C ALA A 270 18.74 2.33 -9.05
N PRO A 271 17.95 1.29 -9.37
CA PRO A 271 17.88 0.75 -10.74
C PRO A 271 17.37 1.74 -11.79
N LEU A 272 16.69 2.83 -11.39
CA LEU A 272 16.23 3.87 -12.31
C LEU A 272 17.41 4.57 -13.01
N ALA A 273 18.60 4.61 -12.40
CA ALA A 273 19.79 5.19 -13.00
C ALA A 273 20.23 4.47 -14.29
N ASP A 274 19.91 3.17 -14.39
CA ASP A 274 20.17 2.32 -15.55
C ASP A 274 18.93 2.20 -16.47
N GLY A 275 17.84 2.89 -16.12
CA GLY A 275 16.56 2.82 -16.83
C GLY A 275 15.74 1.56 -16.55
N ASP A 276 16.04 0.84 -15.47
CA ASP A 276 15.25 -0.32 -15.02
C ASP A 276 14.14 0.12 -14.06
N TRP A 277 12.93 0.24 -14.61
CA TRP A 277 11.69 0.60 -13.92
C TRP A 277 10.89 -0.62 -13.47
N CYS A 278 11.40 -1.85 -13.65
CA CYS A 278 10.62 -3.06 -13.36
C CYS A 278 10.13 -3.08 -11.92
N GLY A 279 11.00 -2.74 -10.96
CA GLY A 279 10.62 -2.73 -9.54
C GLY A 279 9.50 -1.73 -9.23
N VAL A 280 9.56 -0.52 -9.79
CA VAL A 280 8.51 0.50 -9.62
C VAL A 280 7.20 0.01 -10.24
N ALA A 281 7.25 -0.48 -11.47
CA ALA A 281 6.06 -0.92 -12.20
C ALA A 281 5.40 -2.16 -11.55
N THR A 282 6.17 -3.17 -11.15
CA THR A 282 5.64 -4.41 -10.54
C THR A 282 5.03 -4.13 -9.18
N TYR A 283 5.69 -3.37 -8.31
CA TYR A 283 5.14 -3.04 -6.99
C TYR A 283 3.93 -2.10 -7.06
N SER A 284 3.94 -1.10 -7.94
CA SER A 284 2.78 -0.20 -8.12
C SER A 284 1.57 -0.98 -8.65
N THR A 285 1.78 -1.87 -9.64
CA THR A 285 0.72 -2.72 -10.17
C THR A 285 0.25 -3.74 -9.12
N ALA A 286 1.18 -4.34 -8.36
CA ALA A 286 0.85 -5.28 -7.30
C ALA A 286 -0.04 -4.64 -6.24
N ALA A 287 0.33 -3.45 -5.77
CA ALA A 287 -0.47 -2.70 -4.81
C ALA A 287 -1.82 -2.27 -5.39
N LEU A 288 -1.91 -1.92 -6.68
CA LEU A 288 -3.20 -1.63 -7.32
C LEU A 288 -4.10 -2.87 -7.39
N ILE A 289 -3.55 -4.05 -7.73
CA ILE A 289 -4.29 -5.33 -7.74
C ILE A 289 -4.75 -5.66 -6.31
N CYS A 290 -3.85 -5.56 -5.34
CA CYS A 290 -4.20 -5.77 -3.94
C CYS A 290 -5.26 -4.76 -3.49
N GLY A 291 -5.13 -3.48 -3.84
CA GLY A 291 -6.10 -2.42 -3.56
C GLY A 291 -7.47 -2.70 -4.16
N PHE A 292 -7.55 -3.26 -5.36
CA PHE A 292 -8.82 -3.72 -5.93
C PHE A 292 -9.50 -4.80 -5.05
N PHE A 293 -8.77 -5.85 -4.67
CA PHE A 293 -9.31 -6.90 -3.80
C PHE A 293 -9.61 -6.41 -2.39
N TRP A 294 -8.80 -5.48 -1.88
CA TRP A 294 -8.96 -4.80 -0.60
C TRP A 294 -10.32 -4.11 -0.53
N GLU A 295 -10.61 -3.27 -1.52
CA GLU A 295 -11.87 -2.51 -1.58
C GLU A 295 -13.08 -3.41 -1.88
N MET A 296 -12.89 -4.41 -2.74
CA MET A 296 -13.92 -5.40 -3.01
C MET A 296 -14.32 -6.14 -1.73
N TRP A 297 -13.37 -6.76 -1.02
CA TRP A 297 -13.69 -7.50 0.20
C TRP A 297 -14.22 -6.62 1.32
N ASN A 298 -13.74 -5.37 1.41
CA ASN A 298 -14.24 -4.38 2.36
C ASN A 298 -15.75 -4.13 2.19
N SER A 299 -16.21 -3.90 0.96
CA SER A 299 -17.63 -3.56 0.70
C SER A 299 -18.64 -4.62 1.15
N GLY A 300 -18.25 -5.89 1.23
CA GLY A 300 -19.11 -6.97 1.73
C GLY A 300 -18.88 -7.35 3.19
N SER A 301 -17.86 -6.76 3.84
CA SER A 301 -17.46 -7.12 5.20
C SER A 301 -18.37 -6.46 6.25
N LEU A 302 -18.60 -7.16 7.37
CA LEU A 302 -19.40 -6.62 8.47
C LEU A 302 -18.68 -5.43 9.13
N ALA A 303 -17.46 -5.66 9.60
CA ALA A 303 -16.54 -4.59 9.97
C ALA A 303 -15.80 -4.13 8.71
N HIS A 304 -16.00 -2.87 8.34
CA HIS A 304 -15.44 -2.27 7.14
C HIS A 304 -15.01 -0.83 7.42
N TRP A 305 -14.22 -0.24 6.52
CA TRP A 305 -13.94 1.19 6.56
C TRP A 305 -14.66 1.92 5.44
N GLU A 306 -15.06 3.15 5.72
CA GLU A 306 -15.60 4.07 4.75
C GLU A 306 -14.64 5.25 4.57
N TYR A 307 -14.69 5.86 3.38
CA TYR A 307 -13.83 6.99 3.04
C TYR A 307 -14.57 8.33 3.13
N SER A 308 -13.90 9.28 3.78
CA SER A 308 -14.27 10.69 3.84
C SER A 308 -13.13 11.49 3.19
N ILE A 309 -13.12 11.55 1.85
CA ILE A 309 -12.08 12.26 1.10
C ILE A 309 -12.55 13.67 0.73
N PRO A 310 -11.87 14.73 1.22
CA PRO A 310 -12.19 16.10 0.88
C PRO A 310 -12.25 16.35 -0.63
N HIS A 311 -13.30 17.05 -1.08
CA HIS A 311 -13.50 17.55 -2.45
C HIS A 311 -13.65 16.51 -3.57
N VAL A 312 -13.14 15.29 -3.42
CA VAL A 312 -13.09 14.28 -4.50
C VAL A 312 -13.76 12.95 -4.13
N GLY A 313 -14.53 12.92 -3.03
CA GLY A 313 -15.24 11.74 -2.52
C GLY A 313 -16.42 11.21 -3.37
N ALA A 314 -16.38 11.33 -4.69
CA ALA A 314 -17.42 10.89 -5.63
C ALA A 314 -16.94 9.76 -6.55
N PHE A 315 -17.87 9.18 -7.34
CA PHE A 315 -17.60 8.08 -8.29
C PHE A 315 -16.89 6.90 -7.64
N ARG A 316 -17.57 6.30 -6.65
CA ARG A 316 -16.99 5.18 -5.89
C ARG A 316 -17.03 3.89 -6.70
N LEU A 317 -15.92 3.15 -6.65
CA LEU A 317 -15.87 1.74 -7.00
C LEU A 317 -15.66 1.00 -5.68
N PHE A 318 -16.65 0.18 -5.28
CA PHE A 318 -16.80 -0.25 -3.88
C PHE A 318 -16.89 0.98 -2.95
N GLU A 319 -16.12 1.03 -1.85
CA GLU A 319 -16.14 2.19 -0.94
C GLU A 319 -15.20 3.33 -1.37
N MET A 320 -14.22 3.05 -2.24
CA MET A 320 -13.19 4.02 -2.60
C MET A 320 -13.58 4.89 -3.80
N PRO A 321 -13.42 6.22 -3.73
CA PRO A 321 -13.50 7.09 -4.91
C PRO A 321 -12.51 6.67 -6.00
N VAL A 322 -12.88 6.77 -7.27
CA VAL A 322 -12.04 6.25 -8.37
C VAL A 322 -10.63 6.84 -8.40
N LEU A 323 -10.47 8.13 -8.03
CA LEU A 323 -9.17 8.79 -7.96
C LEU A 323 -8.33 8.29 -6.79
N GLY A 324 -8.96 7.75 -5.75
CA GLY A 324 -8.31 7.16 -4.59
C GLY A 324 -7.43 5.96 -4.96
N TYR A 325 -7.79 5.20 -6.00
CA TYR A 325 -7.01 4.05 -6.45
C TYR A 325 -5.59 4.42 -6.90
N ALA A 326 -5.36 5.67 -7.29
CA ALA A 326 -4.01 6.16 -7.61
C ALA A 326 -3.07 6.15 -6.39
N GLY A 327 -3.63 6.24 -5.16
CA GLY A 327 -2.87 6.09 -3.93
C GLY A 327 -2.21 4.71 -3.79
N TYR A 328 -2.82 3.65 -4.34
CA TYR A 328 -2.19 2.33 -4.34
C TYR A 328 -0.90 2.27 -5.18
N LEU A 329 -0.77 3.13 -6.20
CA LEU A 329 0.43 3.16 -7.04
C LEU A 329 1.64 3.66 -6.23
N SER A 330 1.49 4.78 -5.51
CA SER A 330 2.56 5.28 -4.63
C SER A 330 2.77 4.36 -3.44
N PHE A 331 1.69 3.84 -2.85
CA PHE A 331 1.75 2.87 -1.75
C PHE A 331 2.55 1.61 -2.14
N GLY A 332 2.45 1.14 -3.39
CA GLY A 332 3.26 0.04 -3.88
C GLY A 332 4.77 0.31 -3.79
N ILE A 333 5.21 1.52 -4.12
CA ILE A 333 6.62 1.93 -3.98
C ILE A 333 7.01 1.93 -2.50
N GLU A 334 6.14 2.37 -1.60
CA GLU A 334 6.39 2.29 -0.15
C GLU A 334 6.50 0.84 0.32
N CYS A 335 5.62 -0.05 -0.13
CA CYS A 335 5.74 -1.48 0.11
C CYS A 335 7.08 -2.02 -0.38
N ALA A 336 7.59 -1.58 -1.55
CA ALA A 336 8.91 -1.98 -2.04
C ALA A 336 10.03 -1.54 -1.08
N VAL A 337 9.94 -0.32 -0.55
CA VAL A 337 10.89 0.23 0.43
C VAL A 337 10.91 -0.61 1.71
N ILE A 338 9.74 -0.89 2.28
CA ILE A 338 9.64 -1.65 3.54
C ILE A 338 10.02 -3.12 3.32
N ALA A 339 9.55 -3.74 2.24
CA ALA A 339 9.91 -5.12 1.91
C ALA A 339 11.42 -5.26 1.69
N ALA A 340 12.08 -4.27 1.09
CA ALA A 340 13.53 -4.28 0.93
C ALA A 340 14.28 -4.38 2.27
N LEU A 341 13.76 -3.80 3.36
CA LEU A 341 14.38 -3.89 4.70
C LEU A 341 14.40 -5.35 5.23
N ALA A 342 13.36 -6.13 4.98
CA ALA A 342 13.32 -7.56 5.37
C ALA A 342 14.02 -8.47 4.37
N LEU A 343 13.88 -8.20 3.07
CA LEU A 343 14.31 -9.11 2.02
C LEU A 343 15.79 -8.96 1.68
N ASN A 344 16.34 -7.74 1.80
CA ASN A 344 17.74 -7.41 1.58
C ASN A 344 18.52 -7.42 2.89
N GLY A 345 18.46 -8.54 3.63
CA GLY A 345 19.38 -8.78 4.74
C GLY A 345 20.82 -8.55 4.28
N GLU A 346 21.50 -7.65 4.99
CA GLU A 346 22.82 -7.08 4.72
C GLU A 346 23.76 -8.02 3.94
N LYS A 347 23.91 -7.76 2.65
CA LYS A 347 25.19 -8.00 1.97
C LYS A 347 25.93 -6.66 1.90
N VAL A 348 26.32 -6.14 3.06
CA VAL A 348 27.36 -5.11 3.17
C VAL A 348 28.61 -5.79 3.73
N LYS A 349 29.27 -6.54 2.86
CA LYS A 349 30.71 -6.83 2.94
C LYS A 349 31.22 -6.98 1.52
N ARG A 350 31.76 -5.88 1.00
CA ARG A 350 33.15 -5.79 0.57
C ARG A 350 33.49 -4.34 0.29
#